data_AF-A0A0F2NCI8-F1
#
_entry.id   AF-A0A0F2NCI8-F1
#
_cell.length_a   1.000
_cell.length_b   1.000
_cell.length_c   1.000
_cell.angle_alpha   90.00
_cell.angle_beta   90.00
_cell.angle_gamma   90.00
#
_symmetry.space_group_name_H-M   'P 1'
#
loop_
_entity.id
_entity.type
_entity.pdbx_description
1 polymer ?
#
loop_
_entity_poly.entity_id
_entity_poly.type
_entity_poly.pdbx_seq_one_letter_code
_entity_poly.pdbx_strand_id
1 'polypeptide(L)'
;MRRVIEPQMKLGELAIADIKLDPKSRDDIPQILRGLQHIYTTPELRGAVFAILAEVLPVHQIEGKTVKADPNNGRPGMTQWQILVLGVLRLGLNADYDRILELANEHKTLRKMLGHSDWAAEKLYNL
;
A
#
# COMPACT_ATOMS: atom_id res chain seq x y z
N MET A 1 -7.11 -13.09 7.43
CA MET A 1 -7.24 -13.23 5.97
C MET A 1 -6.53 -12.06 5.26
N ARG A 2 -5.53 -12.36 4.42
CA ARG A 2 -4.78 -11.38 3.61
C ARG A 2 -5.49 -11.14 2.29
N ARG A 3 -5.48 -9.88 1.83
CA ARG A 3 -6.08 -9.45 0.57
C ARG A 3 -5.10 -8.56 -0.17
N VAL A 4 -5.09 -8.65 -1.51
CA VAL A 4 -4.27 -7.77 -2.35
C VAL A 4 -4.75 -6.33 -2.21
N ILE A 5 -6.06 -6.11 -2.35
CA ILE A 5 -6.75 -4.84 -2.14
C ILE A 5 -8.18 -5.11 -1.64
N GLU A 6 -8.80 -4.14 -0.99
CA GLU A 6 -10.24 -4.22 -0.69
C GLU A 6 -11.04 -3.98 -1.99
N PRO A 7 -11.93 -4.92 -2.38
CA PRO A 7 -12.67 -4.81 -3.64
C PRO A 7 -13.75 -3.72 -3.61
N GLN A 8 -14.25 -3.40 -2.42
CA GLN A 8 -15.31 -2.41 -2.22
C GLN A 8 -14.71 -1.16 -1.58
N MET A 9 -14.90 -0.02 -2.25
CA MET A 9 -14.55 1.29 -1.69
C MET A 9 -15.48 1.64 -0.54
N LYS A 10 -14.92 2.30 0.49
CA LYS A 10 -15.69 2.86 1.60
C LYS A 10 -16.15 4.27 1.29
N LEU A 11 -17.14 4.73 2.04
CA LEU A 11 -17.68 6.08 1.91
C LEU A 11 -16.58 7.13 2.10
N GLY A 12 -16.44 8.04 1.14
CA GLY A 12 -15.46 9.12 1.17
C GLY A 12 -14.05 8.72 0.72
N GLU A 13 -13.81 7.46 0.35
CA GLU A 13 -12.57 7.08 -0.35
C GLU A 13 -12.58 7.64 -1.77
N LEU A 14 -11.41 8.07 -2.25
CA LEU A 14 -11.20 8.49 -3.63
C LEU A 14 -10.61 7.30 -4.39
N ALA A 15 -11.07 7.05 -5.62
CA ALA A 15 -10.47 5.99 -6.44
C ALA A 15 -9.01 6.36 -6.71
N ILE A 16 -8.11 5.36 -6.70
CA ILE A 16 -6.67 5.59 -6.94
C ILE A 16 -6.43 6.31 -8.27
N ALA A 17 -7.25 6.02 -9.30
CA ALA A 17 -7.20 6.67 -10.60
C ALA A 17 -7.50 8.18 -10.55
N ASP A 18 -8.29 8.63 -9.57
CA ASP A 18 -8.77 10.02 -9.46
C ASP A 18 -7.89 10.87 -8.53
N ILE A 19 -6.88 10.28 -7.89
CA ILE A 19 -5.93 11.01 -7.02
C ILE A 19 -5.14 12.01 -7.89
N LYS A 20 -5.32 13.30 -7.61
CA LYS A 20 -4.60 14.37 -8.30
C LYS A 20 -3.20 14.52 -7.72
N LEU A 21 -2.19 14.34 -8.57
CA LEU A 21 -0.77 14.49 -8.24
C LEU A 21 -0.21 15.66 -9.05
N ASP A 22 0.47 16.61 -8.39
CA ASP A 22 1.06 17.77 -9.09
C ASP A 22 2.16 17.30 -10.05
N PRO A 23 1.99 17.47 -11.38
CA PRO A 23 2.97 17.05 -12.38
C PRO A 23 4.32 17.75 -12.23
N LYS A 24 4.34 18.96 -11.68
CA LYS A 24 5.52 19.84 -11.57
C LYS A 24 6.25 19.73 -10.23
N SER A 25 5.75 18.89 -9.32
CA SER A 25 6.41 18.68 -8.04
C SER A 25 7.86 18.19 -8.25
N ARG A 26 8.78 18.89 -7.60
CA ARG A 26 10.20 18.49 -7.51
C ARG A 26 10.46 17.53 -6.35
N ASP A 27 9.49 17.37 -5.46
CA ASP A 27 9.53 16.37 -4.41
C ASP A 27 9.35 14.96 -5.00
N ASP A 28 10.00 13.98 -4.38
CA ASP A 28 10.03 12.60 -4.84
C ASP A 28 8.69 11.88 -4.60
N ILE A 29 7.94 12.24 -3.55
CA ILE A 29 6.69 11.54 -3.17
C ILE A 29 5.67 11.59 -4.31
N PRO A 30 5.30 12.74 -4.91
CA PRO A 30 4.35 12.77 -6.01
C PRO A 30 4.80 12.01 -7.26
N GLN A 31 6.11 11.86 -7.49
CA GLN A 31 6.64 11.09 -8.61
C GLN A 31 6.49 9.59 -8.36
N ILE A 32 6.86 9.13 -7.17
CA ILE A 32 6.67 7.74 -6.73
C ILE A 32 5.19 7.36 -6.78
N LEU A 33 4.32 8.22 -6.24
CA LEU A 33 2.88 7.99 -6.24
C LEU A 33 2.30 7.94 -7.66
N ARG A 34 2.86 8.69 -8.63
CA ARG A 34 2.45 8.60 -10.04
C ARG A 34 2.81 7.25 -10.65
N GLY A 35 3.98 6.70 -10.34
CA GLY A 35 4.36 5.36 -10.76
C GLY A 35 3.40 4.30 -10.22
N LEU A 36 3.05 4.39 -8.94
CA LEU A 36 2.07 3.50 -8.30
C LEU A 36 0.67 3.66 -8.91
N GLN A 37 0.23 4.90 -9.14
CA GLN A 37 -1.04 5.17 -9.81
C GLN A 37 -1.06 4.56 -11.22
N HIS A 38 0.02 4.68 -11.99
CA HIS A 38 0.12 4.09 -13.32
C HIS A 38 0.06 2.55 -13.32
N ILE A 39 0.72 1.90 -12.36
CA ILE A 39 0.60 0.45 -12.14
C ILE A 39 -0.86 0.07 -11.89
N TYR A 40 -1.56 0.85 -11.06
CA TYR A 40 -2.95 0.56 -10.70
C TYR A 40 -3.92 0.79 -11.86
N THR A 41 -3.73 1.84 -12.66
CA THR A 41 -4.66 2.23 -13.73
C THR A 41 -4.42 1.48 -15.03
N THR A 42 -3.27 0.83 -15.19
CA THR A 42 -2.95 0.02 -16.38
C THR A 42 -3.34 -1.45 -16.11
N PRO A 43 -4.39 -2.00 -16.74
CA PRO A 43 -4.94 -3.32 -16.39
C PRO A 43 -3.92 -4.46 -16.44
N GLU A 44 -3.05 -4.46 -17.45
CA GLU A 44 -2.03 -5.50 -17.67
C GLU A 44 -0.98 -5.45 -16.55
N LEU A 45 -0.49 -4.26 -16.21
CA LEU A 45 0.45 -4.06 -15.11
C LEU A 45 -0.18 -4.40 -13.77
N ARG A 46 -1.40 -3.92 -13.52
CA ARG A 46 -2.14 -4.22 -12.29
C ARG A 46 -2.30 -5.73 -12.12
N GLY A 47 -2.71 -6.44 -13.17
CA GLY A 47 -2.88 -7.89 -13.14
C GLY A 47 -1.57 -8.62 -12.79
N ALA A 48 -0.48 -8.28 -13.47
CA ALA A 48 0.83 -8.88 -13.23
C ALA A 48 1.34 -8.60 -11.80
N VAL A 49 1.27 -7.34 -11.35
CA VAL A 49 1.72 -6.95 -10.01
C VAL A 49 0.85 -7.59 -8.93
N PHE A 50 -0.47 -7.64 -9.12
CA PHE A 50 -1.37 -8.24 -8.13
C PHE A 50 -1.19 -9.74 -8.01
N ALA A 51 -0.87 -10.44 -9.11
CA ALA A 51 -0.48 -11.85 -9.08
C ALA A 51 0.78 -12.06 -8.25
N ILE A 52 1.83 -11.24 -8.47
CA ILE A 52 3.05 -11.29 -7.66
C ILE A 52 2.75 -11.02 -6.19
N LEU A 53 2.00 -9.97 -5.88
CA LEU A 53 1.64 -9.63 -4.50
C LEU A 53 0.92 -10.79 -3.82
N ALA A 54 -0.02 -11.45 -4.49
CA ALA A 54 -0.74 -12.60 -3.94
C ALA A 54 0.18 -13.76 -3.52
N GLU A 55 1.32 -13.94 -4.21
CA GLU A 55 2.31 -14.96 -3.92
C GLU A 55 3.33 -14.57 -2.83
N VAL A 56 3.53 -13.26 -2.62
CA VAL A 56 4.45 -12.73 -1.61
C VAL A 56 3.81 -12.86 -0.23
N LEU A 57 4.07 -14.01 0.39
CA LEU A 57 3.63 -14.36 1.74
C LEU A 57 4.85 -14.49 2.66
N PRO A 58 4.76 -14.01 3.92
CA PRO A 58 5.79 -14.24 4.91
C PRO A 58 6.11 -15.73 5.05
N VAL A 59 7.40 -16.00 5.16
CA VAL A 59 7.93 -17.33 5.32
C VAL A 59 8.43 -17.46 6.75
N HIS A 60 7.95 -18.49 7.44
CA HIS A 60 8.36 -18.79 8.80
C HIS A 60 9.22 -20.06 8.79
N GLN A 61 10.25 -20.08 9.64
CA GLN A 61 10.95 -21.31 9.96
C GLN A 61 10.36 -21.88 11.24
N ILE A 62 9.71 -23.03 11.12
CA ILE A 62 9.09 -23.76 12.23
C ILE A 62 9.71 -25.15 12.23
N GLU A 63 10.37 -25.52 13.34
CA GLU A 63 11.01 -26.84 13.49
C GLU A 63 11.95 -27.21 12.34
N GLY A 64 12.72 -26.23 11.85
CA GLY A 64 13.66 -26.43 10.73
C GLY A 64 13.01 -26.54 9.35
N LYS A 65 11.69 -26.39 9.23
CA LYS A 65 10.96 -26.38 7.96
C LYS A 65 10.57 -24.96 7.55
N THR A 66 10.69 -24.69 6.26
CA THR A 66 10.26 -23.43 5.66
C THR A 66 8.77 -23.52 5.34
N VAL A 67 7.94 -22.80 6.08
CA VAL A 67 6.48 -22.81 5.95
C VAL A 67 6.00 -21.43 5.52
N LYS A 68 5.34 -21.34 4.37
CA LYS A 68 4.65 -20.10 3.95
C LYS A 68 3.43 -19.88 4.84
N ALA A 69 3.22 -18.64 5.24
CA ALA A 69 2.04 -18.26 6.01
C ALA A 69 0.76 -18.51 5.21
N ASP A 70 -0.26 -19.10 5.83
CA ASP A 70 -1.58 -19.29 5.23
C ASP A 70 -2.25 -17.91 5.02
N PRO A 71 -2.63 -17.53 3.79
CA PRO A 71 -3.31 -16.27 3.52
C PRO A 71 -4.69 -16.19 4.18
N ASN A 72 -5.33 -17.32 4.49
CA ASN A 72 -6.66 -17.35 5.11
C ASN A 72 -6.59 -17.21 6.64
N ASN A 73 -5.45 -17.54 7.24
CA ASN A 73 -5.25 -17.49 8.68
C ASN A 73 -4.56 -16.18 9.14
N GLY A 74 -4.87 -15.72 10.36
CA GLY A 74 -4.23 -14.55 10.99
C GLY A 74 -4.99 -13.22 10.92
N ARG A 75 -4.44 -12.19 11.58
CA ARG A 75 -5.09 -10.89 11.84
C ARG A 75 -5.28 -10.07 10.56
N PRO A 76 -6.49 -9.53 10.29
CA PRO A 76 -6.70 -8.57 9.21
C PRO A 76 -5.97 -7.27 9.55
N GLY A 77 -4.81 -7.06 8.91
CA GLY A 77 -3.96 -5.88 9.10
C GLY A 77 -4.00 -4.96 7.89
N MET A 78 -2.89 -4.91 7.16
CA MET A 78 -2.76 -4.16 5.91
C MET A 78 -3.01 -5.06 4.70
N THR A 79 -3.57 -4.48 3.64
CA THR A 79 -3.61 -5.14 2.33
C THR A 79 -2.22 -5.19 1.70
N GLN A 80 -1.98 -6.09 0.76
CA GLN A 80 -0.67 -6.15 0.08
C GLN A 80 -0.42 -4.89 -0.74
N TRP A 81 -1.46 -4.23 -1.27
CA TRP A 81 -1.36 -2.91 -1.87
C TRP A 81 -0.81 -1.86 -0.91
N GLN A 82 -1.35 -1.78 0.32
CA GLN A 82 -0.85 -0.85 1.34
C GLN A 82 0.63 -1.13 1.68
N ILE A 83 1.01 -2.40 1.80
CA ILE A 83 2.40 -2.82 2.05
C ILE A 83 3.30 -2.41 0.87
N LEU A 84 2.86 -2.61 -0.38
CA LEU A 84 3.60 -2.21 -1.58
C LEU A 84 3.83 -0.70 -1.59
N VAL A 85 2.78 0.11 -1.38
CA VAL A 85 2.87 1.57 -1.39
C VAL A 85 3.89 2.05 -0.35
N LEU A 86 3.79 1.57 0.90
CA LEU A 86 4.72 1.93 1.97
C LEU A 86 6.15 1.44 1.71
N GLY A 87 6.30 0.22 1.19
CA GLY A 87 7.60 -0.36 0.85
C GLY A 87 8.31 0.39 -0.28
N VAL A 88 7.57 0.76 -1.34
CA VAL A 88 8.11 1.55 -2.45
C VAL A 88 8.50 2.95 -1.99
N LEU A 89 7.70 3.61 -1.15
CA LEU A 89 8.06 4.89 -0.55
C LEU A 89 9.29 4.80 0.33
N ARG A 90 9.37 3.78 1.18
CA ARG A 90 10.55 3.55 2.04
C ARG A 90 11.82 3.45 1.20
N LEU A 91 11.78 2.62 0.15
CA LEU A 91 12.93 2.41 -0.74
C LEU A 91 13.25 3.66 -1.57
N GLY A 92 12.24 4.28 -2.20
CA GLY A 92 12.42 5.42 -3.08
C GLY A 92 12.89 6.68 -2.36
N LEU A 93 12.47 6.88 -1.11
CA LEU A 93 12.89 8.01 -0.27
C LEU A 93 14.13 7.71 0.58
N ASN A 94 14.62 6.47 0.56
CA ASN A 94 15.63 5.96 1.50
C ASN A 94 15.26 6.30 2.97
N ALA A 95 13.99 6.11 3.31
CA ALA A 95 13.45 6.45 4.62
C ALA A 95 13.57 5.27 5.61
N ASP A 96 13.69 5.59 6.89
CA ASP A 96 13.52 4.63 7.97
C ASP A 96 12.02 4.34 8.25
N TYR A 97 11.75 3.43 9.18
CA TYR A 97 10.38 3.05 9.51
C TYR A 97 9.61 4.16 10.23
N ASP A 98 10.28 4.97 11.04
CA ASP A 98 9.65 6.06 11.78
C ASP A 98 9.17 7.17 10.83
N ARG A 99 9.99 7.53 9.85
CA ARG A 99 9.61 8.49 8.80
C ARG A 99 8.47 7.96 7.94
N ILE A 100 8.47 6.66 7.62
CA ILE A 100 7.36 6.07 6.86
C ILE A 100 6.08 6.01 7.67
N LEU A 101 6.17 5.76 8.99
CA LEU A 101 5.03 5.80 9.89
C LEU A 101 4.39 7.20 9.95
N GLU A 102 5.23 8.22 10.12
CA GLU A 102 4.79 9.62 10.14
C GLU A 102 4.11 9.97 8.82
N LEU A 103 4.74 9.67 7.67
CA LEU A 103 4.15 9.94 6.37
C LEU A 103 2.82 9.19 6.16
N ALA A 104 2.73 7.93 6.58
CA ALA A 104 1.50 7.14 6.46
C ALA A 104 0.34 7.74 7.29
N ASN A 105 0.66 8.42 8.39
CA ASN A 105 -0.31 9.03 9.30
C ASN A 105 -0.64 10.48 8.96
N GLU A 106 0.29 11.26 8.41
CA GLU A 106 0.10 12.71 8.25
C GLU A 106 0.01 13.17 6.79
N HIS A 107 0.62 12.42 5.86
CA HIS A 107 0.69 12.86 4.47
C HIS A 107 -0.61 12.58 3.70
N LYS A 108 -1.48 13.59 3.61
CA LYS A 108 -2.82 13.53 2.99
C LYS A 108 -2.91 12.75 1.68
N THR A 109 -2.04 13.04 0.70
CA THR A 109 -2.08 12.35 -0.61
C THR A 109 -1.67 10.88 -0.53
N LEU A 110 -0.76 10.54 0.39
CA LEU A 110 -0.34 9.16 0.63
C LEU A 110 -1.49 8.40 1.31
N ARG A 111 -2.15 9.02 2.28
CA ARG A 111 -3.33 8.44 2.92
C ARG A 111 -4.43 8.07 1.92
N LYS A 112 -4.65 8.91 0.90
CA LYS A 112 -5.58 8.59 -0.20
C LYS A 112 -5.12 7.37 -1.00
N MET A 113 -3.83 7.26 -1.31
CA MET A 113 -3.26 6.09 -2.00
C MET A 113 -3.39 4.79 -1.19
N LEU A 114 -3.39 4.90 0.15
CA LEU A 114 -3.61 3.79 1.08
C LEU A 114 -5.09 3.44 1.29
N GLY A 115 -6.02 4.17 0.65
CA GLY A 115 -7.45 3.96 0.76
C GLY A 115 -8.09 4.56 2.01
N HIS A 116 -7.54 5.65 2.55
CA HIS A 116 -8.20 6.40 3.62
C HIS A 116 -9.01 7.54 3.06
N SER A 117 -10.24 7.67 3.54
CA SER A 117 -11.12 8.81 3.29
C SER A 117 -10.72 10.02 4.14
N ASP A 118 -10.97 11.22 3.65
CA ASP A 118 -10.77 12.47 4.42
C ASP A 118 -11.87 12.67 5.51
N TRP A 119 -12.96 11.88 5.51
CA TRP A 119 -14.13 12.05 6.39
C TRP A 119 -14.24 11.05 7.55
N ALA A 120 -13.71 9.84 7.43
CA ALA A 120 -13.83 8.82 8.49
C ALA A 120 -12.77 9.03 9.60
N ALA A 121 -13.06 8.49 10.79
CA ALA A 121 -12.13 8.49 11.92
C ALA A 121 -10.71 8.07 11.49
N GLU A 122 -9.70 8.83 11.91
CA GLU A 122 -8.31 8.64 11.49
C GLU A 122 -7.82 7.25 11.90
N LYS A 123 -7.79 6.32 10.94
CA LYS A 123 -7.05 5.08 11.09
C LYS A 123 -5.57 5.46 11.16
N LEU A 124 -4.98 5.37 12.34
CA LEU A 124 -3.56 5.52 12.53
C LEU A 124 -2.87 4.16 12.37
N TYR A 125 -1.76 4.18 11.65
CA TYR A 125 -0.82 3.08 11.63
C TYR A 125 0.04 3.14 12.89
N ASN A 126 0.35 1.95 13.40
CA ASN A 126 1.32 1.73 14.46
C ASN A 126 2.28 0.68 13.90
N LEU A 127 3.59 0.97 13.88
CA LEU A 127 4.65 0.02 13.52
C LEU A 127 5.28 -0.56 14.78
#